data_AF-A0A967L7V6-F1
#
_entry.id   AF-A0A967L7V6-F1
#
_cell.length_a   1.000
_cell.length_b   1.000
_cell.length_c   1.000
_cell.angle_alpha   90.00
_cell.angle_beta   90.00
_cell.angle_gamma   90.00
#
_symmetry.space_group_name_H-M   'P 1'
#
loop_
_entity.id
_entity.type
_entity.pdbx_description
1 polymer ?
#
loop_
_entity_poly.entity_id
_entity_poly.type
_entity_poly.pdbx_seq_one_letter_code
_entity_poly.pdbx_strand_id
1 'polypeptide(L)'
;MTYKRLHSDARLITSKLLTDGAYRDTSWGEALAAAASHIKAVEPGKAACVLSAHATLEENAALYALFCRLLSFGHVLMTGEERNESFADDILRDADQNPNARGA
;
A
#
# COMPACT_ATOMS: atom_id res chain seq x y z
N MET A 1 -6.94 -8.00 -9.28
CA MET A 1 -5.90 -9.05 -9.24
C MET A 1 -6.37 -10.26 -10.08
N THR A 2 -5.55 -10.88 -10.92
CA THR A 2 -5.95 -12.05 -11.73
C THR A 2 -5.23 -13.32 -11.27
N TYR A 3 -5.85 -14.50 -11.45
CA TYR A 3 -5.24 -15.79 -11.04
C TYR A 3 -3.88 -16.04 -11.71
N LYS A 4 -3.66 -15.51 -12.93
CA LYS A 4 -2.38 -15.59 -13.63
C LYS A 4 -1.26 -14.88 -12.88
N ARG A 5 -1.55 -13.75 -12.21
CA ARG A 5 -0.56 -13.04 -11.38
C ARG A 5 -0.22 -13.82 -10.10
N LEU A 6 -1.17 -14.59 -9.57
CA LEU A 6 -0.97 -15.39 -8.36
C LEU A 6 0.06 -16.53 -8.57
N HIS A 7 0.06 -17.11 -9.77
CA HIS A 7 0.94 -18.22 -10.18
C HIS A 7 2.14 -17.77 -11.01
N SER A 8 2.52 -16.49 -10.93
CA SER A 8 3.69 -15.98 -11.65
C SER A 8 4.98 -16.39 -10.95
N ASP A 9 5.96 -16.86 -11.70
CA ASP A 9 7.34 -17.11 -11.21
C ASP A 9 8.03 -15.83 -10.73
N ALA A 10 7.52 -14.65 -11.14
CA ALA A 10 8.02 -13.35 -10.71
C ALA A 10 7.50 -12.91 -9.34
N ARG A 11 6.71 -13.74 -8.64
CA ARG A 11 6.18 -13.40 -7.32
C ARG A 11 7.30 -13.41 -6.27
N LEU A 12 7.45 -12.30 -5.55
CA LEU A 12 8.32 -12.24 -4.39
C LEU A 12 7.69 -13.02 -3.23
N ILE A 13 8.37 -14.08 -2.79
CA ILE A 13 7.92 -14.98 -1.71
C ILE A 13 8.84 -14.95 -0.48
N THR A 14 9.99 -14.28 -0.59
CA THR A 14 10.96 -14.10 0.49
C THR A 14 11.07 -12.63 0.88
N SER A 15 11.33 -12.38 2.16
CA SER A 15 11.74 -11.05 2.62
C SER A 15 13.12 -10.70 2.08
N LYS A 16 13.30 -9.43 1.68
CA LYS A 16 14.55 -8.92 1.13
C LYS A 16 14.96 -7.62 1.83
N LEU A 17 16.26 -7.41 1.97
CA LEU A 17 16.86 -6.15 2.43
C LEU A 17 17.83 -5.62 1.38
N LEU A 18 17.86 -4.30 1.21
CA LEU A 18 18.84 -3.64 0.36
C LEU A 18 20.13 -3.42 1.16
N THR A 19 21.24 -3.99 0.71
CA THR A 19 22.56 -3.85 1.33
C THR A 19 23.58 -3.64 0.22
N ASP A 20 24.42 -2.63 0.35
CA ASP A 20 25.46 -2.29 -0.63
C ASP A 20 24.95 -2.17 -2.09
N GLY A 21 23.73 -1.66 -2.25
CA GLY A 21 23.09 -1.46 -3.56
C GLY A 21 22.45 -2.70 -4.18
N ALA A 22 22.44 -3.86 -3.49
CA ALA A 22 21.78 -5.07 -3.97
C ALA A 22 20.77 -5.64 -2.96
N TYR A 23 19.67 -6.21 -3.47
CA TYR A 23 18.67 -6.89 -2.62
C TYR A 23 19.14 -8.30 -2.25
N ARG A 24 19.26 -8.56 -0.95
CA ARG A 24 19.59 -9.88 -0.40
C ARG A 24 18.36 -10.51 0.23
N ASP A 25 18.17 -11.81 0.04
CA ASP A 25 17.19 -12.58 0.79
C ASP A 25 17.54 -12.60 2.29
N THR A 26 16.51 -12.52 3.12
CA THR A 26 16.64 -12.43 4.57
C THR A 26 15.50 -13.16 5.27
N SER A 27 15.62 -13.34 6.58
CA SER A 27 14.52 -13.85 7.41
C SER A 27 13.51 -12.74 7.74
N TRP A 28 12.27 -13.13 8.02
CA TRP A 28 11.24 -12.18 8.48
C TRP A 28 11.65 -11.42 9.74
N GLY A 29 12.31 -12.10 10.69
CA GLY A 29 12.76 -11.46 11.93
C GLY A 29 13.78 -10.35 11.69
N GLU A 30 14.77 -10.61 10.84
CA GLU A 30 15.79 -9.63 10.46
C GLU A 30 15.17 -8.46 9.66
N ALA A 31 14.31 -8.77 8.68
CA ALA A 31 13.61 -7.76 7.88
C ALA A 31 12.75 -6.82 8.75
N LEU A 32 11.97 -7.38 9.67
CA LEU A 32 11.10 -6.62 10.56
C LEU A 32 11.90 -5.80 11.58
N ALA A 33 12.99 -6.35 12.11
CA ALA A 33 13.88 -5.62 13.01
C ALA A 33 14.51 -4.41 12.31
N ALA A 34 15.00 -4.60 11.08
CA ALA A 34 15.54 -3.51 10.26
C ALA A 34 14.47 -2.45 9.96
N ALA A 35 13.27 -2.86 9.50
CA ALA A 35 12.17 -1.94 9.24
C ALA A 35 11.78 -1.14 10.49
N ALA A 36 11.64 -1.80 11.64
CA ALA A 36 11.32 -1.14 12.90
C ALA A 36 12.43 -0.15 13.34
N SER A 37 13.70 -0.52 13.16
CA SER A 37 14.83 0.38 13.44
C SER A 37 14.78 1.64 12.59
N HIS A 38 14.53 1.51 11.28
CA HIS A 38 14.40 2.65 10.38
C HIS A 38 13.20 3.53 10.71
N ILE A 39 12.03 2.93 10.93
CA ILE A 39 10.80 3.68 11.26
C ILE A 39 10.98 4.49 12.55
N LYS A 40 11.58 3.90 13.59
CA LYS A 40 11.83 4.58 14.87
C LYS A 40 12.85 5.71 14.77
N ALA A 41 13.73 5.69 13.76
CA ALA A 41 14.70 6.75 13.52
C ALA A 41 14.12 7.95 12.77
N VAL A 42 12.90 7.85 12.23
CA VAL A 42 12.25 8.95 11.51
C VAL A 42 11.63 9.94 12.51
N GLU A 43 11.88 11.23 12.28
CA GLU A 43 11.25 12.28 13.07
C GLU A 43 9.73 12.31 12.89
N PRO A 44 8.97 12.66 13.95
CA PRO A 44 7.52 12.90 13.85
C PRO A 44 7.19 13.87 12.69
N GLY A 45 6.22 13.51 11.85
CA GLY A 45 5.80 14.30 10.70
C GLY A 45 6.63 14.13 9.42
N LYS A 46 7.75 13.39 9.45
CA LYS A 46 8.55 13.09 8.23
C LYS A 46 8.23 11.73 7.60
N ALA A 47 7.27 11.00 8.15
CA ALA A 47 6.78 9.75 7.59
C ALA A 47 5.37 9.92 7.04
N ALA A 48 5.04 9.16 6.00
CA ALA A 48 3.67 8.95 5.53
C ALA A 48 3.39 7.45 5.37
N CYS A 49 2.13 7.06 5.55
CA CYS A 49 1.66 5.74 5.12
C CYS A 49 0.71 5.88 3.93
N VAL A 50 0.70 4.83 3.10
CA VAL A 50 -0.13 4.77 1.91
C VAL A 50 -1.02 3.53 2.03
N LEU A 51 -2.33 3.75 2.18
CA LEU A 51 -3.36 2.71 2.18
C LEU A 51 -3.61 2.24 0.75
N SER A 52 -4.02 0.99 0.59
CA SER A 52 -4.24 0.39 -0.73
C SER A 52 -5.70 0.07 -0.96
N ALA A 53 -6.25 0.52 -2.09
CA ALA A 53 -7.59 0.11 -2.53
C ALA A 53 -7.68 -1.40 -2.86
N HIS A 54 -6.55 -2.07 -3.10
CA HIS A 54 -6.49 -3.51 -3.34
C HIS A 54 -6.31 -4.34 -2.06
N ALA A 55 -6.09 -3.69 -0.91
CA ALA A 55 -6.02 -4.35 0.39
C ALA A 55 -7.42 -4.45 1.02
N THR A 56 -7.61 -5.38 1.95
CA THR A 56 -8.87 -5.47 2.69
C THR A 56 -9.03 -4.28 3.64
N LEU A 57 -10.27 -4.07 4.11
CA LEU A 57 -10.54 -3.02 5.10
C LEU A 57 -9.77 -3.26 6.40
N GLU A 58 -9.63 -4.51 6.81
CA GLU A 58 -8.90 -4.92 8.02
C GLU A 58 -7.41 -4.63 7.91
N GLU A 59 -6.80 -4.92 6.75
CA GLU A 59 -5.39 -4.61 6.49
C GLU A 59 -5.13 -3.10 6.55
N ASN A 60 -5.97 -2.31 5.88
CA ASN A 60 -5.87 -0.85 5.93
C ASN A 60 -6.12 -0.30 7.34
N ALA A 61 -7.07 -0.86 8.08
CA ALA A 61 -7.36 -0.46 9.46
C ALA A 61 -6.18 -0.78 10.40
N ALA A 62 -5.53 -1.94 10.23
CA ALA A 62 -4.35 -2.33 11.00
C ALA A 62 -3.16 -1.39 10.72
N LEU A 63 -2.90 -1.08 9.44
CA LEU A 63 -1.84 -0.15 9.05
C LEU A 63 -2.10 1.26 9.58
N TYR A 64 -3.35 1.74 9.47
CA TYR A 64 -3.75 3.04 10.02
C TYR A 64 -3.56 3.09 11.55
N ALA A 65 -3.98 2.04 12.27
CA ALA A 65 -3.81 1.98 13.71
C ALA A 65 -2.33 1.99 14.12
N LEU A 66 -1.50 1.20 13.44
CA LEU A 66 -0.04 1.21 13.66
C LEU A 66 0.54 2.60 13.43
N PHE A 67 0.21 3.24 12.30
CA PHE A 67 0.86 4.48 11.88
C PHE A 67 0.38 5.70 12.67
N CYS A 68 -0.93 5.87 12.81
CA CYS A 68 -1.52 7.05 13.44
C CYS A 68 -1.62 6.91 14.95
N ARG A 69 -1.98 5.72 15.47
CA ARG A 69 -2.24 5.56 16.92
C ARG A 69 -0.98 5.18 17.69
N LEU A 70 -0.18 4.25 17.16
CA LEU A 70 1.03 3.78 17.87
C LEU A 70 2.25 4.68 17.61
N LEU A 71 2.43 5.13 16.36
CA LEU A 71 3.59 5.93 15.96
C LEU A 71 3.32 7.44 15.91
N SER A 72 2.06 7.85 16.11
CA SER A 72 1.63 9.26 16.12
C SER A 72 2.04 10.06 14.87
N PHE A 73 2.15 9.39 13.72
CA PHE A 73 2.36 10.06 12.45
C PHE A 73 1.03 10.52 11.85
N GLY A 74 1.04 11.67 11.16
CA GLY A 74 -0.19 12.33 10.69
C GLY A 74 -0.49 12.21 9.19
N HIS A 75 0.48 11.79 8.38
CA HIS A 75 0.31 11.79 6.92
C HIS A 75 -0.18 10.43 6.42
N VAL A 76 -1.46 10.36 6.06
CA VAL A 76 -2.10 9.18 5.48
C VAL A 76 -2.54 9.51 4.07
N LEU A 77 -2.11 8.69 3.11
CA LEU A 77 -2.54 8.74 1.72
C LEU A 77 -3.29 7.46 1.38
N MET A 78 -4.13 7.49 0.35
CA MET A 78 -4.82 6.31 -0.17
C MET A 78 -4.57 6.20 -1.67
N THR A 79 -4.15 5.03 -2.14
CA THR A 79 -4.07 4.78 -3.58
C THR A 79 -5.47 4.54 -4.15
N GLY A 80 -5.73 5.06 -5.34
CA GLY A 80 -6.87 4.60 -6.15
C GLY A 80 -6.62 3.21 -6.73
N GLU A 81 -7.67 2.60 -7.29
CA GLU A 81 -7.50 1.46 -8.19
C GLU A 81 -7.00 1.94 -9.56
N GLU A 82 -6.18 1.11 -10.23
CA GLU A 82 -5.86 1.32 -11.64
C GLU A 82 -7.16 1.41 -12.44
N ARG A 83 -7.28 2.46 -13.26
CA ARG A 83 -8.46 2.68 -14.09
C ARG A 83 -8.56 1.54 -15.10
N ASN A 84 -9.49 0.62 -14.87
CA ASN A 84 -9.77 -0.41 -15.85
C ASN A 84 -10.62 0.20 -16.98
N GLU A 85 -9.98 0.48 -18.12
CA GLU A 85 -10.66 1.00 -19.32
C GLU A 85 -11.68 -0.02 -19.87
N SER A 86 -11.46 -1.32 -19.66
CA SER A 86 -12.37 -2.38 -20.12
C SER A 86 -13.55 -2.64 -19.18
N PHE A 87 -13.62 -1.95 -18.03
CA PHE A 87 -14.74 -1.99 -17.08
C PHE A 87 -15.61 -0.72 -17.17
N ALA A 88 -15.33 0.17 -18.12
CA ALA A 88 -16.29 1.20 -18.50
C ALA A 88 -17.47 0.49 -19.18
N ASP A 89 -18.59 0.34 -18.47
CA ASP A 89 -19.86 0.19 -19.14
C ASP A 89 -20.47 1.58 -19.37
N ASP A 90 -21.20 1.72 -20.48
CA ASP A 90 -21.89 2.96 -20.85
C ASP A 90 -23.08 3.28 -19.91
N ILE A 91 -23.25 2.52 -18.82
CA ILE A 91 -24.49 2.50 -18.01
C ILE A 91 -24.26 3.04 -16.60
N LEU A 92 -23.18 2.64 -15.92
CA LEU A 92 -22.97 3.00 -14.51
C LEU A 92 -21.88 4.05 -14.31
N ARG A 93 -20.88 4.13 -15.21
CA ARG A 93 -19.76 5.07 -15.03
C ARG A 93 -19.85 6.33 -15.86
N ASP A 94 -20.39 6.25 -17.08
CA ASP A 94 -20.51 7.41 -17.99
C ASP A 94 -21.87 8.13 -17.88
N ALA A 95 -22.93 7.40 -17.49
CA ALA A 95 -24.26 7.96 -17.24
C ALA A 95 -24.45 8.50 -15.81
N ASP A 96 -23.63 8.06 -14.84
CA ASP A 96 -23.65 8.62 -13.48
C ASP A 96 -22.87 9.94 -13.43
N GLN A 97 -23.55 11.00 -13.92
CA GLN A 97 -23.16 12.40 -13.74
C GLN A 97 -23.42 12.82 -12.27
N ASN A 98 -22.88 12.07 -11.30
CA ASN A 98 -22.96 12.51 -9.92
C ASN A 98 -22.07 13.76 -9.74
N PRO A 99 -22.49 14.74 -8.92
CA PRO A 99 -21.76 16.00 -8.74
C PRO A 99 -20.31 15.84 -8.27
N ASN A 100 -19.94 14.66 -7.75
CA ASN A 100 -18.60 14.35 -7.27
C ASN A 100 -17.56 14.21 -8.41
N ALA A 101 -17.98 14.15 -9.68
CA ALA A 101 -17.08 14.19 -10.83
C ALA A 101 -16.44 15.58 -11.06
N ARG A 102 -17.01 16.64 -10.48
CA ARG A 102 -16.46 18.00 -10.51
C ARG A 102 -15.97 18.37 -9.11
N GLY A 103 -14.83 17.79 -8.73
CA GLY A 103 -14.25 17.86 -7.40
C GLY A 103 -14.53 19.16 -6.62
N ALA A 104 -14.97 18.98 -5.38
CA ALA A 104 -14.94 19.95 -4.29
C ALA A 104 -14.16 19.34 -3.13
#